data_AF-A0A553I051-F1
#
_entry.id   AF-A0A553I051-F1
#
_cell.length_a   1.000
_cell.length_b   1.000
_cell.length_c   1.000
_cell.angle_alpha   90.00
_cell.angle_beta   90.00
_cell.angle_gamma   90.00
#
_symmetry.space_group_name_H-M   'P 1'
#
loop_
_entity.id
_entity.type
_entity.pdbx_description
1 polymer ?
#
loop_
_entity_poly.entity_id
_entity_poly.type
_entity_poly.pdbx_seq_one_letter_code
_entity_poly.pdbx_strand_id
1 'polypeptide(L)'
;MDNANELPSTPDYYQDLGVSQTASPAMIRKAFRKLALATHPDKNQYKDTGNQNNAADFRKVREAYECLSDPKKRASYDERYLYIQAAWEKYREQQAGQIRREQERLAKKKAEEERKTAEAERLRKLEAQRKEAEEKLRRKELRDERARQAEMRSKEVARKAWEQHQLEAKDRIRLQKEAAAEARSKEVAEKMRAEQEKAARERMRLFHIQEMQDDSRRFWANLDHAMQDSSHSDLPSTSLTA
;
A
#
# COMPACT_ATOMS: atom_id res chain seq x y z
N MET A 1 68.53 -23.42 -1.11
CA MET A 1 68.01 -22.12 -1.56
C MET A 1 67.68 -22.36 -3.01
N ASP A 2 66.53 -23.00 -3.25
CA ASP A 2 66.21 -23.53 -4.58
C ASP A 2 65.19 -22.57 -5.17
N ASN A 3 65.69 -21.61 -5.94
CA ASN A 3 64.88 -20.61 -6.61
C ASN A 3 64.05 -21.32 -7.70
N ALA A 4 62.84 -21.74 -7.34
CA ALA A 4 61.91 -22.51 -8.18
C ALA A 4 61.33 -21.71 -9.37
N ASN A 5 62.01 -20.64 -9.80
CA ASN A 5 61.58 -19.73 -10.84
C ASN A 5 62.73 -19.21 -11.72
N GLU A 6 63.92 -19.80 -11.61
CA GLU A 6 65.05 -19.45 -12.46
C GLU A 6 64.89 -20.06 -13.86
N LEU A 7 65.14 -19.23 -14.88
CA LEU A 7 65.24 -19.69 -16.26
C LEU A 7 66.31 -20.78 -16.35
N PRO A 8 66.13 -21.80 -17.21
CA PRO A 8 67.18 -22.79 -17.44
C PRO A 8 68.50 -22.11 -17.83
N SER A 9 69.61 -22.58 -17.25
CA SER A 9 70.93 -21.95 -17.42
C SER A 9 71.42 -21.91 -18.88
N THR A 10 70.88 -22.76 -19.76
CA THR A 10 71.26 -22.84 -21.16
C THR A 10 70.10 -22.40 -22.04
N PRO A 11 70.27 -21.36 -22.89
CA PRO A 11 69.24 -20.94 -23.83
C PRO A 11 68.91 -22.04 -24.86
N ASP A 12 67.68 -22.05 -25.34
CA ASP A 12 67.27 -22.91 -26.44
C ASP A 12 67.41 -22.16 -27.78
N TYR A 13 68.60 -22.27 -28.39
CA TYR A 13 68.93 -21.55 -29.64
C TYR A 13 68.07 -21.94 -30.84
N TYR A 14 67.54 -23.16 -30.88
CA TYR A 14 66.64 -23.59 -31.95
C TYR A 14 65.27 -22.95 -31.78
N GLN A 15 64.76 -22.92 -30.54
CA GLN A 15 63.51 -22.24 -30.19
C GLN A 15 63.61 -20.72 -30.34
N ASP A 16 64.74 -20.12 -29.96
CA ASP A 16 65.00 -18.68 -30.10
C ASP A 16 65.02 -18.22 -31.57
N LEU A 17 65.55 -19.05 -32.47
CA LEU A 17 65.47 -18.82 -33.92
C LEU A 17 64.16 -19.29 -34.56
N GLY A 18 63.31 -20.02 -33.82
CA GLY A 18 62.07 -20.61 -34.33
C GLY A 18 62.28 -21.63 -35.44
N VAL A 19 63.36 -22.41 -35.37
CA VAL A 19 63.72 -23.43 -36.37
C VAL A 19 63.84 -24.82 -35.73
N SER A 20 63.53 -25.87 -36.50
CA SER A 20 63.71 -27.25 -36.06
C SER A 20 65.20 -27.59 -35.88
N GLN A 21 65.52 -28.53 -34.99
CA GLN A 21 66.86 -29.11 -34.85
C GLN A 21 67.40 -29.67 -36.19
N THR A 22 66.50 -30.19 -37.02
CA THR A 22 66.82 -30.73 -38.36
C THR A 22 66.98 -29.66 -39.44
N ALA A 23 66.92 -28.37 -39.07
CA ALA A 23 67.01 -27.27 -40.04
C ALA A 23 68.38 -27.23 -40.73
N SER A 24 68.35 -26.97 -42.04
CA SER A 24 69.57 -26.80 -42.82
C SER A 24 70.27 -25.46 -42.49
N PRO A 25 71.58 -25.33 -42.74
CA PRO A 25 72.30 -24.07 -42.54
C PRO A 25 71.72 -22.89 -43.35
N ALA A 26 71.05 -23.17 -44.48
CA ALA A 26 70.36 -22.16 -45.26
C ALA A 26 69.08 -21.67 -44.55
N MET A 27 68.34 -22.57 -43.90
CA MET A 27 67.15 -22.24 -43.11
C MET A 27 67.51 -21.43 -41.87
N ILE A 28 68.56 -21.82 -41.14
CA ILE A 28 69.07 -21.10 -39.97
C ILE A 28 69.47 -19.66 -40.35
N ARG A 29 70.23 -19.50 -41.44
CA ARG A 29 70.60 -18.18 -41.99
C ARG A 29 69.38 -17.35 -42.39
N LYS A 30 68.38 -17.98 -43.00
CA LYS A 30 67.14 -17.29 -43.41
C LYS A 30 66.33 -16.83 -42.20
N ALA A 31 66.19 -17.67 -41.18
CA ALA A 31 65.49 -17.36 -39.94
C ALA A 31 66.18 -16.23 -39.17
N PHE A 32 67.51 -16.29 -39.03
CA PHE A 32 68.30 -15.22 -38.42
C PHE A 32 68.09 -13.88 -39.13
N ARG A 33 68.20 -13.83 -40.48
CA ARG A 33 67.96 -12.57 -41.22
C ARG A 33 66.57 -12.01 -40.98
N LYS A 34 65.54 -12.87 -40.94
CA LYS A 34 64.15 -12.47 -40.69
C LYS A 34 63.99 -11.89 -39.28
N LEU A 35 64.53 -12.57 -38.27
CA LEU A 35 64.42 -12.15 -36.87
C LEU A 35 65.28 -10.92 -36.57
N ALA A 36 66.51 -10.87 -37.07
CA ALA A 36 67.42 -9.73 -36.92
C ALA A 36 66.83 -8.43 -37.48
N LEU A 37 66.11 -8.49 -38.61
CA LEU A 37 65.39 -7.34 -39.17
C LEU A 37 64.18 -6.93 -38.32
N ALA A 38 63.53 -7.88 -37.63
CA ALA A 38 62.37 -7.64 -36.78
C ALA A 38 62.76 -7.09 -35.40
N THR A 39 63.91 -7.50 -34.86
CA THR A 39 64.43 -7.09 -33.54
C THR A 39 65.50 -6.01 -33.63
N HIS A 40 65.83 -5.51 -34.83
CA HIS A 40 66.90 -4.52 -35.02
C HIS A 40 66.60 -3.23 -34.22
N PRO A 41 67.55 -2.73 -33.40
CA PRO A 41 67.33 -1.56 -32.58
C PRO A 41 67.01 -0.32 -33.44
N ASP A 42 67.69 -0.13 -34.57
CA ASP A 42 67.50 1.03 -35.47
C ASP A 42 66.08 1.17 -36.02
N LYS A 43 65.42 0.06 -36.35
CA LYS A 43 64.08 0.08 -36.96
C LYS A 43 62.95 0.16 -35.93
N ASN A 44 63.25 -0.13 -34.65
CA ASN A 44 62.28 -0.18 -33.55
C ASN A 44 62.49 0.92 -32.49
N GLN A 45 63.31 1.94 -32.76
CA GLN A 45 63.56 3.07 -31.86
C GLN A 45 62.33 3.96 -31.61
N TYR A 46 61.36 3.99 -32.52
CA TYR A 46 60.24 4.95 -32.50
C TYR A 46 58.89 4.39 -31.99
N LYS A 47 58.84 3.15 -31.50
CA LYS A 47 57.61 2.61 -30.89
C LYS A 47 57.61 2.92 -29.39
N ASP A 48 56.96 4.04 -29.06
CA ASP A 48 56.84 4.79 -27.78
C ASP A 48 56.36 4.03 -26.53
N THR A 49 56.71 2.75 -26.35
CA THR A 49 56.25 1.96 -25.21
C THR A 49 57.36 1.03 -24.71
N GLY A 50 58.26 1.56 -23.87
CA GLY A 50 58.98 0.80 -22.84
C GLY A 50 59.77 -0.44 -23.29
N ASN A 51 60.35 -0.45 -24.49
CA ASN A 51 60.83 -1.68 -25.11
C ASN A 51 62.30 -2.00 -24.79
N GLN A 52 62.62 -2.26 -23.52
CA GLN A 52 63.90 -2.87 -23.11
C GLN A 52 64.11 -4.28 -23.73
N ASN A 53 63.05 -4.89 -24.26
CA ASN A 53 63.07 -6.25 -24.79
C ASN A 53 63.77 -6.39 -26.15
N ASN A 54 63.71 -5.38 -27.02
CA ASN A 54 64.26 -5.50 -28.39
C ASN A 54 65.78 -5.72 -28.41
N ALA A 55 66.52 -5.02 -27.54
CA ALA A 55 67.97 -5.17 -27.44
C ALA A 55 68.40 -6.49 -26.77
N ALA A 56 67.56 -7.05 -25.89
CA ALA A 56 67.80 -8.34 -25.28
C ALA A 56 67.47 -9.48 -26.26
N ASP A 57 66.38 -9.37 -27.00
CA ASP A 57 65.95 -10.37 -27.98
C ASP A 57 66.86 -10.39 -29.21
N PHE A 58 67.35 -9.23 -29.67
CA PHE A 58 68.40 -9.18 -30.69
C PHE A 58 69.68 -9.89 -30.24
N ARG A 59 70.07 -9.73 -28.96
CA ARG A 59 71.23 -10.42 -28.39
C ARG A 59 71.04 -11.94 -28.39
N LYS A 60 69.88 -12.44 -27.95
CA LYS A 60 69.54 -13.88 -27.99
C LYS A 60 69.57 -14.45 -29.41
N VAL A 61 68.92 -13.77 -30.35
CA VAL A 61 68.87 -14.20 -31.76
C VAL A 61 70.27 -14.24 -32.38
N ARG A 62 71.12 -13.27 -32.04
CA ARG A 62 72.51 -13.23 -32.48
C ARG A 62 73.34 -14.38 -31.88
N GLU A 63 73.25 -14.59 -30.58
CA GLU A 63 73.96 -15.66 -29.87
C GLU A 63 73.56 -17.04 -30.40
N ALA A 64 72.26 -17.25 -30.63
CA ALA A 64 71.72 -18.46 -31.23
C ALA A 64 72.30 -18.70 -32.64
N TYR A 65 72.38 -17.67 -33.47
CA TYR A 65 72.99 -17.78 -34.79
C TYR A 65 74.50 -18.05 -34.74
N GLU A 66 75.24 -17.39 -33.84
CA GLU A 66 76.68 -17.61 -33.67
C GLU A 66 77.01 -19.05 -33.23
N CYS A 67 76.14 -19.68 -32.44
CA CYS A 67 76.29 -21.08 -32.04
C CYS A 67 75.89 -22.05 -33.16
N LEU A 68 74.77 -21.80 -33.84
CA LEU A 68 74.18 -22.74 -34.81
C LEU A 68 74.77 -22.62 -36.24
N SER A 69 75.46 -21.52 -36.56
CA SER A 69 76.10 -21.32 -37.87
C SER A 69 77.45 -22.02 -38.00
N ASP A 70 78.18 -22.22 -36.90
CA ASP A 70 79.46 -22.95 -36.88
C ASP A 70 79.21 -24.46 -36.69
N PRO A 71 79.60 -25.32 -37.65
CA PRO A 71 79.40 -26.77 -37.57
C PRO A 71 79.95 -27.41 -36.30
N LYS A 72 81.08 -26.93 -35.77
CA LYS A 72 81.69 -27.50 -34.56
C LYS A 72 80.88 -27.14 -33.31
N LYS A 73 80.49 -25.87 -33.18
CA LYS A 73 79.68 -25.39 -32.04
C LYS A 73 78.28 -26.00 -32.07
N ARG A 74 77.69 -26.12 -33.26
CA ARG A 74 76.40 -26.78 -33.46
C ARG A 74 76.44 -28.25 -33.02
N ALA A 75 77.47 -29.00 -33.40
CA ALA A 75 77.61 -30.40 -32.99
C ALA A 75 77.68 -30.57 -31.47
N SER A 76 78.49 -29.76 -30.77
CA SER A 76 78.57 -29.77 -29.30
C SER A 76 77.27 -29.31 -28.62
N TYR A 77 76.51 -28.42 -29.27
CA TYR A 77 75.20 -28.01 -28.77
C TYR A 77 74.15 -29.12 -28.98
N ASP A 78 74.14 -29.75 -30.14
CA ASP A 78 73.23 -30.84 -30.50
C ASP A 78 73.37 -32.04 -29.56
N GLU A 79 74.59 -32.38 -29.13
CA GLU A 79 74.85 -33.44 -28.15
C GLU A 79 74.12 -33.20 -26.81
N ARG A 80 74.02 -31.94 -26.38
CA ARG A 80 73.35 -31.56 -25.12
C ARG A 80 71.90 -31.14 -25.30
N TYR A 81 71.40 -31.09 -26.53
CA TYR A 81 70.11 -30.48 -26.84
C TYR A 81 68.93 -31.20 -26.17
N LEU A 82 68.99 -32.53 -26.05
CA LEU A 82 67.95 -33.30 -25.34
C LEU A 82 67.82 -32.89 -23.87
N TYR A 83 68.94 -32.62 -23.20
CA TYR A 83 68.94 -32.14 -21.81
C TYR A 83 68.38 -30.71 -21.71
N ILE A 84 68.75 -29.83 -22.64
CA ILE A 84 68.24 -28.47 -22.72
C ILE A 84 66.71 -28.49 -22.88
N GLN A 85 66.19 -29.28 -23.83
CA GLN A 85 64.76 -29.42 -24.03
C GLN A 85 64.03 -29.90 -22.78
N ALA A 86 64.54 -30.95 -22.13
CA ALA A 86 63.93 -31.47 -20.89
C ALA A 86 63.93 -30.44 -19.75
N ALA A 87 64.98 -29.62 -19.64
CA ALA A 87 65.04 -28.54 -18.65
C ALA A 87 64.00 -27.44 -18.94
N TRP A 88 63.88 -27.01 -20.21
CA TRP A 88 62.89 -26.02 -20.64
C TRP A 88 61.45 -26.53 -20.55
N GLU A 89 61.22 -27.82 -20.80
CA GLU A 89 59.91 -28.45 -20.63
C GLU A 89 59.47 -28.45 -19.17
N LYS A 90 60.34 -28.89 -18.26
CA LYS A 90 60.09 -28.83 -16.81
C LYS A 90 59.79 -27.41 -16.34
N TYR A 91 60.56 -26.42 -16.80
CA TYR A 91 60.31 -25.01 -16.47
C TYR A 91 58.92 -24.56 -16.96
N ARG A 92 58.56 -24.83 -18.22
CA ARG A 92 57.23 -24.47 -18.76
C ARG A 92 56.09 -25.15 -18.02
N GLU A 93 56.25 -26.42 -17.66
CA GLU A 93 55.25 -27.17 -16.89
C GLU A 93 55.08 -26.57 -15.48
N GLN A 94 56.18 -26.20 -14.81
CA GLN A 94 56.14 -25.52 -13.52
C GLN A 94 55.45 -24.15 -13.62
N GLN A 95 55.79 -23.34 -14.62
CA GLN A 95 55.10 -22.07 -14.89
C GLN A 95 53.61 -22.26 -15.12
N ALA A 96 53.23 -23.22 -15.98
CA ALA A 96 51.84 -23.53 -16.27
C ALA A 96 51.10 -24.01 -15.01
N GLY A 97 51.74 -24.82 -14.17
CA GLY A 97 51.21 -25.26 -12.88
C GLY A 97 50.98 -24.10 -11.92
N GLN A 98 51.92 -23.14 -11.83
CA GLN A 98 51.76 -21.94 -11.01
C GLN A 98 50.62 -21.05 -11.52
N ILE A 99 50.59 -20.75 -12.83
CA ILE A 99 49.53 -19.96 -13.46
C ILE A 99 48.16 -20.64 -13.22
N ARG A 100 48.08 -21.96 -13.38
CA ARG A 100 46.85 -22.72 -13.14
C ARG A 100 46.41 -22.61 -11.68
N ARG A 101 47.32 -22.77 -10.72
CA ARG A 101 47.03 -22.64 -9.28
C ARG A 101 46.57 -21.22 -8.92
N GLU A 102 47.22 -20.21 -9.48
CA GLU A 102 46.86 -18.79 -9.34
C GLU A 102 45.45 -18.55 -9.89
N GLN A 103 45.17 -19.02 -11.10
CA GLN A 103 43.86 -18.91 -11.74
C GLN A 103 42.79 -19.64 -10.92
N GLU A 104 43.06 -20.85 -10.43
CA GLU A 104 42.13 -21.60 -9.60
C GLU A 104 41.87 -20.89 -8.26
N ARG A 105 42.90 -20.31 -7.63
CA ARG A 105 42.76 -19.51 -6.42
C ARG A 105 41.88 -18.29 -6.64
N LEU A 106 42.10 -17.57 -7.74
CA LEU A 106 41.30 -16.40 -8.11
C LEU A 106 39.86 -16.80 -8.44
N ALA A 107 39.66 -17.90 -9.17
CA ALA A 107 38.34 -18.44 -9.46
C ALA A 107 37.58 -18.84 -8.19
N LYS A 108 38.26 -19.50 -7.23
CA LYS A 108 37.68 -19.84 -5.93
C LYS A 108 37.28 -18.59 -5.14
N LYS A 109 38.15 -17.58 -5.06
CA LYS A 109 37.83 -16.31 -4.39
C LYS A 109 36.62 -15.62 -5.02
N LYS A 110 36.59 -15.54 -6.36
CA LYS A 110 35.47 -14.95 -7.10
C LYS A 110 34.17 -15.71 -6.83
N ALA A 111 34.19 -17.04 -6.87
CA ALA A 111 33.03 -17.87 -6.58
C ALA A 111 32.54 -17.72 -5.13
N GLU A 112 33.46 -17.55 -4.16
CA GLU A 112 33.11 -17.29 -2.76
C GLU A 112 32.45 -15.91 -2.58
N GLU A 113 32.97 -14.87 -3.23
CA GLU A 113 32.37 -13.53 -3.23
C GLU A 113 30.98 -13.54 -3.89
N GLU A 114 30.83 -14.21 -5.04
CA GLU A 114 29.54 -14.41 -5.70
C GLU A 114 28.53 -15.13 -4.77
N ARG A 115 28.96 -16.18 -4.06
CA ARG A 115 28.13 -16.87 -3.07
C ARG A 115 27.71 -15.94 -1.93
N LYS A 116 28.64 -15.15 -1.37
CA LYS A 116 28.35 -14.19 -0.29
C LYS A 116 27.37 -13.11 -0.75
N THR A 117 27.56 -12.57 -1.95
CA THR A 117 26.64 -11.56 -2.50
C THR A 117 25.25 -12.15 -2.77
N ALA A 118 25.18 -13.37 -3.32
CA ALA A 118 23.91 -14.07 -3.53
C ALA A 118 23.20 -14.39 -2.21
N GLU A 119 23.93 -14.82 -1.17
CA GLU A 119 23.38 -15.05 0.16
C GLU A 119 22.85 -13.76 0.80
N ALA A 120 23.61 -12.67 0.72
CA ALA A 120 23.18 -11.36 1.19
C ALA A 120 21.91 -10.87 0.45
N GLU A 121 21.82 -11.09 -0.87
CA GLU A 121 20.63 -10.76 -1.65
C GLU A 121 19.42 -11.61 -1.23
N ARG A 122 19.61 -12.92 -1.01
CA ARG A 122 18.56 -13.81 -0.51
C ARG A 122 18.05 -13.37 0.85
N LEU A 123 18.94 -12.97 1.76
CA LEU A 123 18.55 -12.48 3.08
C LEU A 123 17.77 -11.17 2.99
N ARG A 124 18.19 -10.23 2.14
CA ARG A 124 17.45 -8.98 1.87
C ARG A 124 16.05 -9.24 1.32
N LYS A 125 15.91 -10.19 0.40
CA LYS A 125 14.60 -10.59 -0.14
C LYS A 125 13.70 -11.19 0.94
N LEU A 126 14.24 -12.05 1.79
CA LEU A 126 13.49 -12.67 2.89
C LEU A 126 13.05 -11.63 3.94
N GLU A 127 13.92 -10.67 4.27
CA GLU A 127 13.58 -9.58 5.17
C GLU A 127 12.49 -8.67 4.59
N ALA A 128 12.57 -8.35 3.30
CA ALA A 128 11.54 -7.57 2.60
C ALA A 128 10.18 -8.30 2.60
N GLN A 129 10.17 -9.60 2.31
CA GLN A 129 8.95 -10.42 2.40
C GLN A 129 8.37 -10.46 3.82
N ARG A 130 9.24 -10.55 4.85
CA ARG A 130 8.79 -10.52 6.24
C ARG A 130 8.15 -9.17 6.59
N LYS A 131 8.76 -8.05 6.20
CA LYS A 131 8.22 -6.71 6.40
C LYS A 131 6.89 -6.52 5.68
N GLU A 132 6.78 -6.99 4.43
CA GLU A 132 5.53 -6.92 3.67
C GLU A 132 4.42 -7.77 4.33
N ALA A 133 4.75 -8.96 4.82
CA ALA A 133 3.81 -9.81 5.55
C ALA A 133 3.34 -9.16 6.86
N GLU A 134 4.25 -8.55 7.62
CA GLU A 134 3.96 -7.81 8.83
C GLU A 134 3.07 -6.58 8.55
N GLU A 135 3.37 -5.83 7.49
CA GLU A 135 2.54 -4.68 7.07
C GLU A 135 1.15 -5.11 6.62
N LYS A 136 1.03 -6.22 5.88
CA LYS A 136 -0.27 -6.80 5.49
C LYS A 136 -1.08 -7.20 6.73
N LEU A 137 -0.44 -7.83 7.71
CA LEU A 137 -1.08 -8.18 8.96
C LEU A 137 -1.57 -6.92 9.70
N ARG A 138 -0.69 -5.92 9.85
CA ARG A 138 -1.03 -4.64 10.49
C ARG A 138 -2.19 -3.92 9.79
N ARG A 139 -2.21 -3.95 8.45
CA ARG A 139 -3.31 -3.38 7.65
C ARG A 139 -4.62 -4.14 7.87
N LYS A 140 -4.56 -5.46 7.99
CA LYS A 140 -5.73 -6.29 8.31
C LYS A 140 -6.26 -5.98 9.71
N GLU A 141 -5.39 -5.93 10.71
CA GLU A 141 -5.76 -5.57 12.08
C GLU A 141 -6.42 -4.19 12.16
N LEU A 142 -5.87 -3.18 11.48
CA LEU A 142 -6.47 -1.85 11.42
C LEU A 142 -7.86 -1.87 10.76
N ARG A 143 -8.04 -2.68 9.70
CA ARG A 143 -9.34 -2.86 9.04
C ARG A 143 -10.34 -3.51 9.98
N ASP A 144 -9.93 -4.57 10.68
CA ASP A 144 -10.79 -5.31 11.61
C ASP A 144 -11.18 -4.42 12.81
N GLU A 145 -10.26 -3.63 13.33
CA GLU A 145 -10.52 -2.67 14.41
C GLU A 145 -11.49 -1.57 13.96
N ARG A 146 -11.30 -1.01 12.76
CA ARG A 146 -12.26 -0.05 12.19
C ARG A 146 -13.64 -0.67 11.99
N ALA A 147 -13.71 -1.93 11.57
CA ALA A 147 -14.97 -2.65 11.43
C ALA A 147 -15.66 -2.83 12.78
N ARG A 148 -14.93 -3.23 13.83
CA ARG A 148 -15.46 -3.31 15.21
C ARG A 148 -15.98 -1.97 15.70
N GLN A 149 -15.22 -0.89 15.50
CA GLN A 149 -15.66 0.45 15.90
C GLN A 149 -16.90 0.90 15.13
N ALA A 150 -16.98 0.63 13.84
CA ALA A 150 -18.16 0.91 13.03
C ALA A 150 -19.39 0.10 13.51
N GLU A 151 -19.19 -1.17 13.85
CA GLU A 151 -20.24 -2.03 14.42
C GLU A 151 -20.72 -1.50 15.78
N MET A 152 -19.80 -1.11 16.67
CA MET A 152 -20.14 -0.51 17.97
C MET A 152 -20.95 0.78 17.78
N ARG A 153 -20.50 1.68 16.91
CA ARG A 153 -21.25 2.92 16.59
C ARG A 153 -22.63 2.62 16.00
N SER A 154 -22.73 1.63 15.12
CA SER A 154 -24.01 1.21 14.54
C SER A 154 -24.97 0.69 15.61
N LYS A 155 -24.47 -0.16 16.53
CA LYS A 155 -25.25 -0.66 17.68
C LYS A 155 -25.72 0.47 18.59
N GLU A 156 -24.86 1.45 18.87
CA GLU A 156 -25.23 2.63 19.66
C GLU A 156 -26.31 3.48 18.98
N VAL A 157 -26.19 3.72 17.67
CA VAL A 157 -27.20 4.45 16.89
C VAL A 157 -28.52 3.69 16.89
N ALA A 158 -28.51 2.37 16.65
CA ALA A 158 -29.70 1.53 16.69
C ALA A 158 -30.37 1.54 18.07
N ARG A 159 -29.56 1.45 19.14
CA ARG A 159 -30.06 1.54 20.52
C ARG A 159 -30.72 2.88 20.79
N LYS A 160 -30.07 4.00 20.44
CA LYS A 160 -30.64 5.34 20.62
C LYS A 160 -31.91 5.55 19.82
N ALA A 161 -31.95 5.10 18.57
CA ALA A 161 -33.14 5.16 17.72
C ALA A 161 -34.29 4.34 18.32
N TRP A 162 -33.99 3.15 18.86
CA TRP A 162 -34.99 2.34 19.56
C TRP A 162 -35.51 3.03 20.82
N GLU A 163 -34.62 3.60 21.64
CA GLU A 163 -35.00 4.37 22.84
C GLU A 163 -35.88 5.58 22.49
N GLN A 164 -35.52 6.33 21.44
CA GLN A 164 -36.33 7.44 20.92
C GLN A 164 -37.71 6.98 20.46
N HIS A 165 -37.77 5.91 19.67
CA HIS A 165 -39.04 5.35 19.20
C HIS A 165 -39.93 4.91 20.37
N GLN A 166 -39.36 4.33 21.43
CA GLN A 166 -40.10 3.97 22.64
C GLN A 166 -40.63 5.21 23.37
N LEU A 167 -39.84 6.28 23.46
CA LEU A 167 -40.27 7.53 24.07
C LEU A 167 -41.40 8.18 23.28
N GLU A 168 -41.25 8.29 21.96
CA GLU A 168 -42.28 8.82 21.06
C GLU A 168 -43.58 8.01 21.15
N ALA A 169 -43.49 6.68 21.24
CA ALA A 169 -44.66 5.82 21.41
C ALA A 169 -45.37 6.10 22.76
N LYS A 170 -44.62 6.27 23.85
CA LYS A 170 -45.17 6.65 25.16
C LYS A 170 -45.81 8.03 25.13
N ASP A 171 -45.17 9.01 24.51
CA ASP A 171 -45.69 10.37 24.37
C ASP A 171 -46.97 10.39 23.53
N ARG A 172 -47.03 9.61 22.43
CA ARG A 172 -48.26 9.43 21.64
C ARG A 172 -49.40 8.88 22.49
N ILE A 173 -49.15 7.85 23.31
CA ILE A 173 -50.17 7.29 24.21
C ILE A 173 -50.61 8.33 25.26
N ARG A 174 -49.67 9.11 25.83
CA ARG A 174 -50.00 10.17 26.79
C ARG A 174 -50.89 11.23 26.14
N LEU A 175 -50.50 11.76 24.97
CA LEU A 175 -51.26 12.76 24.22
C LEU A 175 -52.65 12.25 23.84
N GLN A 176 -52.79 10.97 23.44
CA GLN A 176 -54.10 10.37 23.17
C GLN A 176 -54.98 10.33 24.42
N LYS A 177 -54.42 10.02 25.60
CA LYS A 177 -55.16 10.03 26.87
C LYS A 177 -55.59 11.43 27.27
N GLU A 178 -54.70 12.41 27.15
CA GLU A 178 -55.00 13.83 27.42
C GLU A 178 -56.11 14.33 26.49
N ALA A 179 -55.99 14.10 25.18
CA ALA A 179 -57.01 14.46 24.20
C ALA A 179 -58.36 13.77 24.47
N ALA A 180 -58.36 12.50 24.85
CA ALA A 180 -59.57 11.78 25.22
C ALA A 180 -60.19 12.31 26.53
N ALA A 181 -59.37 12.71 27.50
CA ALA A 181 -59.84 13.32 28.75
C ALA A 181 -60.45 14.71 28.50
N GLU A 182 -59.81 15.53 27.66
CA GLU A 182 -60.35 16.82 27.22
C GLU A 182 -61.65 16.66 26.45
N ALA A 183 -61.74 15.70 25.52
CA ALA A 183 -62.98 15.42 24.79
C ALA A 183 -64.12 15.03 25.75
N ARG A 184 -63.86 14.14 26.72
CA ARG A 184 -64.83 13.79 27.76
C ARG A 184 -65.23 15.01 28.61
N SER A 185 -64.26 15.85 28.98
CA SER A 185 -64.54 17.08 29.74
C SER A 185 -65.40 18.06 28.95
N LYS A 186 -65.13 18.23 27.64
CA LYS A 186 -65.95 19.04 26.73
C LYS A 186 -67.37 18.49 26.60
N GLU A 187 -67.52 17.18 26.41
CA GLU A 187 -68.84 16.52 26.36
C GLU A 187 -69.63 16.74 27.66
N VAL A 188 -68.98 16.61 28.82
CA VAL A 188 -69.62 16.88 30.12
C VAL A 188 -70.03 18.34 30.24
N ALA A 189 -69.16 19.28 29.83
CA ALA A 189 -69.46 20.71 29.85
C ALA A 189 -70.61 21.07 28.90
N GLU A 190 -70.68 20.46 27.71
CA GLU A 190 -71.79 20.62 26.76
C GLU A 190 -73.10 20.08 27.31
N LYS A 191 -73.09 18.88 27.92
CA LYS A 191 -74.27 18.33 28.59
C LYS A 191 -74.76 19.23 29.72
N MET A 192 -73.84 19.71 30.57
CA MET A 192 -74.14 20.65 31.65
C MET A 192 -74.72 21.97 31.11
N ARG A 193 -74.15 22.52 30.04
CA ARG A 193 -74.68 23.72 29.37
C ARG A 193 -76.08 23.49 28.81
N ALA A 194 -76.30 22.36 28.13
CA ALA A 194 -77.61 22.00 27.57
C ALA A 194 -78.66 21.79 28.67
N GLU A 195 -78.28 21.19 29.80
CA GLU A 195 -79.14 21.02 30.97
C GLU A 195 -79.47 22.36 31.64
N GLN A 196 -78.48 23.24 31.82
CA GLN A 196 -78.69 24.60 32.29
C GLN A 196 -79.61 25.40 31.35
N GLU A 197 -79.45 25.25 30.03
CA GLU A 197 -80.30 25.91 29.05
C GLU A 197 -81.73 25.36 29.10
N LYS A 198 -81.92 24.04 29.21
CA LYS A 198 -83.24 23.44 29.43
C LYS A 198 -83.88 23.94 30.72
N ALA A 199 -83.16 23.94 31.83
CA ALA A 199 -83.64 24.44 33.10
C ALA A 199 -83.98 25.94 33.03
N ALA A 200 -83.18 26.75 32.33
CA ALA A 200 -83.45 28.16 32.10
C ALA A 200 -84.72 28.36 31.25
N ARG A 201 -84.90 27.57 30.17
CA ARG A 201 -86.11 27.56 29.34
C ARG A 201 -87.35 27.16 30.15
N GLU A 202 -87.25 26.14 30.99
CA GLU A 202 -88.34 25.73 31.88
C GLU A 202 -88.68 26.82 32.90
N ARG A 203 -87.68 27.46 33.52
CA ARG A 203 -87.89 28.61 34.41
C ARG A 203 -88.60 29.76 33.69
N MET A 204 -88.18 30.10 32.47
CA MET A 204 -88.84 31.13 31.67
C MET A 204 -90.30 30.74 31.34
N ARG A 205 -90.54 29.48 30.98
CA ARG A 205 -91.90 28.97 30.73
C ARG A 205 -92.79 29.08 31.97
N LEU A 206 -92.27 28.67 33.13
CA LEU A 206 -92.98 28.77 34.40
C LEU A 206 -93.23 30.23 34.80
N PHE A 207 -92.24 31.11 34.61
CA PHE A 207 -92.39 32.55 34.81
C PHE A 207 -93.51 33.12 33.93
N HIS A 208 -93.55 32.77 32.64
CA HIS A 208 -94.61 33.21 31.74
C HIS A 208 -95.99 32.67 32.13
N ILE A 209 -96.08 31.42 32.56
CA ILE A 209 -97.34 30.85 33.09
C ILE A 209 -97.79 31.62 34.35
N GLN A 210 -96.86 31.92 35.25
CA GLN A 210 -97.13 32.68 36.47
C GLN A 210 -97.60 34.09 36.14
N GLU A 211 -96.96 34.77 35.18
CA GLU A 211 -97.35 36.09 34.68
C GLU A 211 -98.74 36.05 34.05
N MET A 212 -99.05 35.07 33.19
CA MET A 212 -100.40 34.89 32.65
C MET A 212 -101.45 34.66 33.74
N GLN A 213 -101.10 33.91 34.79
CA GLN A 213 -101.99 33.71 35.94
C GLN A 213 -102.14 35.00 36.77
N ASP A 214 -101.07 35.78 36.95
CA ASP A 214 -101.11 37.06 37.65
C ASP A 214 -101.90 38.11 36.87
N ASP A 215 -101.76 38.16 35.54
CA ASP A 215 -102.56 39.00 34.66
C ASP A 215 -104.03 38.55 34.65
N SER A 216 -104.29 37.24 34.67
CA SER A 216 -105.65 36.72 34.84
C SER A 216 -106.22 37.10 36.21
N ARG A 217 -105.43 36.98 37.30
CA ARG A 217 -105.83 37.43 38.65
C ARG A 217 -106.11 38.93 38.67
N ARG A 218 -105.27 39.75 38.03
CA ARG A 218 -105.46 41.21 37.89
C ARG A 218 -106.69 41.54 37.06
N PHE A 219 -106.94 40.81 35.97
CA PHE A 219 -108.13 40.94 35.15
C PHE A 219 -109.39 40.62 35.97
N TRP A 220 -109.42 39.51 36.70
CA TRP A 220 -110.53 39.16 37.58
C TRP A 220 -110.69 40.14 38.75
N ALA A 221 -109.60 40.65 39.34
CA ALA A 221 -109.67 41.68 40.39
C ALA A 221 -110.19 43.02 39.85
N ASN A 222 -109.80 43.43 38.64
CA ASN A 222 -110.34 44.61 37.97
C ASN A 222 -111.80 44.41 37.55
N LEU A 223 -112.19 43.19 37.15
CA LEU A 223 -113.58 42.85 36.84
C LEU A 223 -114.44 42.85 38.11
N ASP A 224 -113.92 42.38 39.24
CA ASP A 224 -114.58 42.44 40.55
C ASP A 224 -114.73 43.90 41.03
N HIS A 225 -113.71 44.75 40.84
CA HIS A 225 -113.82 46.20 41.04
C HIS A 225 -114.84 46.85 40.10
N ALA A 226 -114.87 46.49 38.81
CA ALA A 226 -115.83 47.01 37.85
C ALA A 226 -117.26 46.52 38.13
N MET A 227 -117.44 45.30 38.66
CA MET A 227 -118.73 44.80 39.12
C MET A 227 -119.19 45.52 40.39
N GLN A 228 -118.28 45.87 41.31
CA GLN A 228 -118.59 46.70 42.47
C GLN A 228 -118.93 48.16 42.09
N ASP A 229 -118.28 48.75 41.08
CA ASP A 229 -118.62 50.08 40.53
C ASP A 229 -119.92 50.08 39.70
N SER A 230 -120.30 48.95 39.08
CA SER A 230 -121.57 48.81 38.36
C SER A 230 -122.81 48.61 39.26
N SER A 231 -122.62 48.61 40.59
CA SER A 231 -123.68 48.50 41.58
C SER A 231 -124.16 49.85 42.14
N HIS A 232 -123.88 50.97 41.46
CA HIS A 232 -124.45 52.30 41.77
C HIS A 232 -124.57 53.16 40.49
N SER A 233 -125.72 53.14 39.81
CA SER A 233 -126.47 54.37 39.44
C SER A 233 -127.69 54.11 38.53
N ASP A 234 -128.76 54.82 38.90
CA ASP A 234 -130.17 54.69 38.54
C ASP A 234 -130.60 55.39 37.23
N LEU A 235 -131.59 54.76 36.54
CA LEU A 235 -132.89 55.30 36.02
C LEU A 235 -132.87 56.40 34.91
N PRO A 236 -133.95 56.62 34.08
CA PRO A 236 -135.36 56.69 34.48
C PRO A 236 -136.48 56.30 33.48
N SER A 237 -137.70 56.31 34.04
CA SER A 237 -139.04 56.26 33.44
C SER A 237 -139.38 57.47 32.56
N THR A 238 -140.06 57.26 31.42
CA THR A 238 -141.30 57.97 30.99
C THR A 238 -141.97 57.29 29.78
N SER A 239 -143.30 57.39 29.74
CA SER A 239 -144.31 56.75 28.88
C SER A 239 -144.65 57.47 27.56
N LEU A 240 -145.13 56.75 26.51
CA LEU A 240 -146.47 56.95 25.85
C LEU A 240 -146.71 56.03 24.61
N THR A 241 -147.89 55.34 24.57
CA THR A 241 -148.80 54.95 23.43
C THR A 241 -148.23 54.43 22.09
N ALA A 242 -148.70 53.32 21.49
CA ALA A 242 -150.06 52.74 21.40
C ALA A 242 -150.07 51.20 21.47
#